data_AF-A0A1G7ALY2-F1
#
_entry.id   AF-A0A1G7ALY2-F1
#
_cell.length_a   1.000
_cell.length_b   1.000
_cell.length_c   1.000
_cell.angle_alpha   90.00
_cell.angle_beta   90.00
_cell.angle_gamma   90.00
#
_symmetry.space_group_name_H-M   'P 1'
#
loop_
_entity.id
_entity.type
_entity.pdbx_description
1 polymer ?
#
loop_
_entity_poly.entity_id
_entity_poly.type
_entity_poly.pdbx_seq_one_letter_code
_entity_poly.pdbx_strand_id
1 'polypeptide(L)'
;MKTRHYTPEIKDRAVRMLIEALSDYPSTWSAIQAIAPKIGCTPETLRSWHKKHIDQTIPASVQAQSDKERIKELERENKELKQANEIIRKAAGLEAQAEKGRPPR
;
A
#
# COMPACT_ATOMS: atom_id res chain seq x y z
N MET A 1 -12.12 32.73 22.43
CA MET A 1 -11.78 31.29 22.48
C MET A 1 -10.27 31.17 22.28
N LYS A 2 -9.54 30.62 23.26
CA LYS A 2 -8.07 30.46 23.15
C LYS A 2 -7.80 29.29 22.19
N THR A 3 -7.32 29.59 20.99
CA THR A 3 -6.79 28.56 20.08
C THR A 3 -5.58 27.94 20.76
N ARG A 4 -5.70 26.70 21.23
CA ARG A 4 -4.54 25.92 21.67
C ARG A 4 -3.67 25.69 20.44
N HIS A 5 -2.67 26.55 20.25
CA HIS A 5 -1.71 26.41 19.17
C HIS A 5 -0.79 25.23 19.51
N TYR A 6 -1.04 24.11 18.86
CA TYR A 6 -0.11 22.98 18.88
C TYR A 6 1.07 23.32 17.96
N THR A 7 2.28 23.28 18.52
CA THR A 7 3.52 23.45 17.76
C THR A 7 3.68 22.30 16.76
N PRO A 8 4.41 22.50 15.64
CA PRO A 8 4.66 21.43 14.67
C PRO A 8 5.34 20.22 15.33
N GLU A 9 6.23 20.44 16.29
CA GLU A 9 6.92 19.37 17.04
C GLU A 9 5.95 18.47 17.81
N ILE A 10 4.91 19.05 18.44
CA ILE A 10 3.89 18.26 19.16
C ILE A 10 3.09 17.43 18.16
N LYS A 11 2.76 18.00 16.99
CA LYS A 11 2.00 17.28 15.96
C LYS A 11 2.79 16.10 15.41
N ASP A 12 4.06 16.32 15.07
CA ASP A 12 4.94 15.27 14.54
C ASP A 12 5.13 14.15 15.55
N ARG A 13 5.46 14.51 16.80
CA ARG A 13 5.58 13.55 17.91
C ARG A 13 4.29 12.74 18.12
N ALA A 14 3.13 13.38 18.06
CA ALA A 14 1.84 12.71 18.26
C ALA A 14 1.53 11.71 17.14
N VAL A 15 1.82 12.08 15.89
CA VAL A 15 1.65 11.21 14.72
C VAL A 15 2.64 10.05 14.76
N ARG A 16 3.91 10.30 15.08
CA ARG A 16 4.93 9.26 15.21
C ARG A 16 4.57 8.23 16.27
N MET A 17 4.15 8.70 17.45
CA MET A 17 3.68 7.84 18.53
C MET A 17 2.46 6.99 18.12
N LEU A 18 1.55 7.56 17.32
CA LEU A 18 0.42 6.81 16.76
C LEU A 18 0.85 5.71 15.79
N ILE A 19 1.83 5.98 14.93
CA ILE A 19 2.38 5.00 13.99
C ILE A 19 3.07 3.85 14.72
N GLU A 20 3.85 4.15 15.76
CA GLU A 20 4.53 3.14 16.57
C GLU A 20 3.53 2.24 17.33
N ALA A 21 2.46 2.85 17.84
CA ALA A 21 1.43 2.14 18.59
C ALA A 21 0.42 1.39 17.71
N LEU A 22 0.32 1.70 16.42
CA LEU A 22 -0.70 1.12 15.52
C LEU A 22 -0.67 -0.42 15.48
N SER A 23 0.50 -1.04 15.66
CA SER A 23 0.65 -2.49 15.68
C SER A 23 0.18 -3.15 16.98
N ASP A 24 0.03 -2.37 18.07
CA ASP A 24 -0.35 -2.87 19.40
C ASP A 24 -1.87 -2.84 19.62
N TYR A 25 -2.61 -2.11 18.76
CA TYR A 25 -4.05 -1.95 18.87
C TYR A 25 -4.82 -2.64 17.73
N PRO A 26 -6.04 -3.13 17.98
CA PRO A 26 -6.86 -3.80 16.97
C PRO A 26 -7.37 -2.85 15.87
N SER A 27 -7.25 -1.54 16.06
CA SER A 27 -7.74 -0.52 15.13
C SER A 27 -7.04 0.81 15.33
N THR A 28 -6.87 1.57 14.24
CA THR A 28 -6.33 2.94 14.27
C THR A 28 -7.12 3.83 15.22
N TRP A 29 -8.46 3.68 15.27
CA TRP A 29 -9.29 4.46 16.18
C TRP A 29 -9.00 4.16 17.65
N SER A 30 -8.78 2.89 18.02
CA SER A 30 -8.39 2.50 19.38
C SER A 30 -7.04 3.09 19.76
N ALA A 31 -6.05 3.06 18.86
CA ALA A 31 -4.75 3.69 19.08
C ALA A 31 -4.89 5.22 19.26
N ILE A 32 -5.70 5.88 18.44
CA ILE A 32 -5.98 7.32 18.54
C ILE A 32 -6.59 7.66 19.91
N GLN A 33 -7.58 6.90 20.37
CA GLN A 33 -8.22 7.12 21.67
C GLN A 33 -7.23 6.94 22.83
N ALA A 34 -6.29 5.99 22.73
CA ALA A 34 -5.29 5.75 23.75
C ALA A 34 -4.18 6.82 23.80
N ILE A 35 -3.87 7.45 22.67
CA ILE A 35 -2.73 8.37 22.53
C ILE A 35 -3.13 9.84 22.67
N ALA A 36 -4.32 10.21 22.21
CA ALA A 36 -4.87 11.56 22.35
C ALA A 36 -4.74 12.15 23.78
N PRO A 37 -5.11 11.42 24.87
CA PRO A 37 -4.94 11.94 26.23
C PRO A 37 -3.46 12.08 26.65
N LYS A 38 -2.54 11.26 26.12
CA LYS A 38 -1.10 11.34 26.44
C LYS A 38 -0.45 12.61 25.89
N ILE A 39 -0.98 13.14 24.79
CA ILE A 39 -0.53 14.38 24.15
C ILE A 39 -1.32 15.61 24.67
N GLY A 40 -2.48 15.39 25.30
CA GLY A 40 -3.37 16.45 25.75
C GLY A 40 -4.21 17.06 24.62
N CYS A 41 -4.44 16.32 23.54
CA CYS A 41 -5.28 16.71 22.42
C CYS A 41 -6.56 15.87 22.36
N THR A 42 -7.55 16.31 21.56
CA THR A 42 -8.74 15.49 21.32
C THR A 42 -8.45 14.38 20.31
N PRO A 43 -9.13 13.22 20.39
CA PRO A 43 -9.01 12.14 19.41
C PRO A 43 -9.21 12.61 17.96
N GLU A 44 -10.18 13.50 17.74
CA GLU A 44 -10.45 14.08 16.42
C GLU A 44 -9.29 14.93 15.90
N THR A 45 -8.60 15.66 16.79
CA THR A 45 -7.42 16.45 16.43
C THR A 45 -6.29 15.55 15.94
N LEU A 46 -6.01 14.48 16.68
CA LEU A 46 -4.99 13.49 16.32
C LEU A 46 -5.34 12.77 15.02
N ARG A 47 -6.61 12.42 14.81
CA ARG A 47 -7.11 11.85 13.55
C ARG A 47 -6.87 12.79 12.36
N SER A 48 -7.14 14.10 12.53
CA SER A 48 -6.90 15.09 11.48
C SER A 48 -5.43 15.19 11.11
N TRP A 49 -4.53 15.18 12.11
CA TRP A 49 -3.08 15.20 11.87
C TRP A 49 -2.59 13.94 11.18
N HIS A 50 -3.04 12.76 11.62
CA HIS A 50 -2.71 11.49 10.99
C HIS A 50 -3.18 11.44 9.52
N LYS A 51 -4.39 11.92 9.23
CA LYS A 51 -4.90 12.00 7.85
C LYS A 51 -4.04 12.92 6.99
N LYS A 52 -3.68 14.10 7.48
CA LYS A 52 -2.77 15.02 6.77
C LYS A 52 -1.38 14.45 6.56
N HIS A 53 -0.87 13.71 7.55
CA HIS A 53 0.41 13.03 7.42
C HIS A 53 0.34 12.00 6.30
N ILE A 54 -0.65 11.11 6.29
CA ILE A 54 -0.85 10.13 5.19
C ILE A 54 -0.92 10.82 3.83
N ASP A 55 -1.68 11.92 3.72
CA ASP A 55 -1.83 12.71 2.49
C ASP A 55 -0.50 13.37 2.04
N GLN A 56 0.40 13.67 2.97
CA GLN A 56 1.74 14.20 2.68
C GLN A 56 2.76 13.09 2.40
N THR A 57 2.65 11.94 3.06
CA THR A 57 3.55 10.79 2.88
C THR A 57 3.24 10.02 1.60
N ILE A 58 1.99 10.04 1.14
CA ILE A 58 1.60 9.59 -0.19
C ILE A 58 1.72 10.81 -1.10
N PRO A 59 2.84 11.00 -1.81
CA PRO A 59 2.98 12.17 -2.66
C PRO A 59 1.85 12.17 -3.69
N ALA A 60 1.25 13.34 -3.93
CA ALA A 60 0.18 13.54 -4.91
C ALA A 60 0.55 13.00 -6.32
N SER A 61 1.83 12.78 -6.62
CA SER A 61 2.28 12.09 -7.84
C SER A 61 1.81 10.64 -7.94
N VAL A 62 1.71 9.92 -6.82
CA VAL A 62 1.21 8.53 -6.75
C VAL A 62 -0.33 8.50 -6.78
N GLN A 63 -1.00 9.54 -6.28
CA GLN A 63 -2.46 9.65 -6.33
C GLN A 63 -3.00 10.23 -7.65
N ALA A 64 -2.18 11.00 -8.39
CA ALA A 64 -2.56 11.68 -9.63
C ALA A 64 -2.11 10.96 -10.92
N GLN A 65 -1.15 10.04 -10.87
CA GLN A 65 -0.96 9.06 -11.95
C GLN A 65 -2.06 8.00 -11.88
N SER A 66 -3.27 8.44 -12.25
CA SER A 66 -4.39 7.67 -12.74
C SER A 66 -4.28 6.18 -12.42
N ASP A 67 -4.90 5.75 -11.30
CA ASP A 67 -5.05 4.33 -10.97
C ASP A 67 -5.50 3.52 -12.19
N LYS A 68 -6.28 4.13 -13.10
CA LYS A 68 -6.68 3.57 -14.38
C LYS A 68 -5.54 3.32 -15.38
N GLU A 69 -4.57 4.23 -15.49
CA GLU A 69 -3.42 4.04 -16.38
C GLU A 69 -2.48 2.97 -15.85
N ARG A 70 -2.23 2.96 -14.53
CA ARG A 70 -1.40 1.92 -13.91
C ARG A 70 -2.07 0.55 -13.99
N ILE A 71 -3.38 0.47 -13.74
CA ILE A 71 -4.16 -0.76 -13.94
C ILE A 71 -4.10 -1.21 -15.40
N LYS A 72 -4.31 -0.32 -16.37
CA LYS A 72 -4.27 -0.66 -17.80
C LYS A 72 -2.89 -1.12 -18.25
N GLU A 73 -1.82 -0.51 -17.74
CA GLU A 73 -0.44 -0.92 -18.02
C GLU A 73 -0.14 -2.30 -17.41
N LEU A 74 -0.51 -2.51 -16.15
CA LEU A 74 -0.36 -3.80 -15.45
C LEU A 74 -1.21 -4.92 -16.08
N GLU A 75 -2.40 -4.62 -16.59
CA GLU A 75 -3.24 -5.57 -17.34
C GLU A 75 -2.64 -5.94 -18.68
N ARG A 76 -2.01 -4.98 -19.38
CA ARG A 76 -1.32 -5.22 -20.65
C ARG A 76 -0.10 -6.11 -20.44
N GLU A 77 0.71 -5.80 -19.45
CA GLU A 77 1.88 -6.61 -19.07
C GLU A 77 1.47 -8.02 -18.63
N ASN A 78 0.37 -8.17 -17.87
CA ASN A 78 -0.18 -9.49 -17.52
C ASN A 78 -0.62 -10.30 -18.75
N LYS A 79 -1.21 -9.65 -19.76
CA LYS A 79 -1.67 -10.33 -20.98
C LYS A 79 -0.48 -10.83 -21.80
N GLU A 80 0.55 -10.03 -21.94
CA GLU A 80 1.78 -10.41 -22.65
C GLU A 80 2.52 -11.54 -21.92
N LEU A 81 2.63 -11.46 -20.59
CA LEU A 81 3.21 -12.53 -19.77
C LEU A 81 2.42 -13.84 -19.88
N LYS A 82 1.09 -13.79 -19.94
CA LYS A 82 0.26 -14.98 -20.15
C LYS A 82 0.45 -15.58 -21.54
N GLN A 83 0.54 -14.75 -22.59
CA GLN A 83 0.81 -15.22 -23.94
C GLN A 83 2.20 -15.87 -24.06
N ALA A 84 3.22 -15.25 -23.47
CA ALA A 84 4.57 -15.83 -23.42
C ALA A 84 4.58 -17.19 -22.70
N ASN A 85 3.90 -17.28 -21.54
CA ASN A 85 3.74 -18.55 -20.83
C ASN A 85 3.00 -19.60 -21.65
N GLU A 86 1.99 -19.21 -22.44
CA GLU A 86 1.25 -20.14 -23.28
C GLU A 86 2.11 -20.67 -24.43
N ILE A 87 2.96 -19.83 -25.05
CA ILE A 87 3.93 -20.23 -26.06
C ILE A 87 4.95 -21.22 -25.47
N ILE A 88 5.49 -20.91 -24.30
CA ILE A 88 6.44 -21.79 -23.60
C ILE A 88 5.77 -23.13 -23.25
N ARG A 89 4.53 -23.12 -22.75
CA ARG A 89 3.78 -24.36 -22.45
C ARG A 89 3.46 -25.17 -23.70
N LYS A 90 3.13 -24.52 -24.82
CA LYS A 90 2.93 -25.18 -26.11
C LYS A 90 4.23 -25.78 -26.65
N ALA A 91 5.34 -25.06 -26.56
CA ALA A 91 6.66 -25.55 -26.94
C ALA A 91 7.07 -26.76 -26.10
N ALA A 92 6.92 -26.69 -24.77
CA ALA A 92 7.17 -27.81 -23.86
C ALA A 92 6.25 -29.02 -24.15
N GLY A 93 4.98 -28.78 -24.49
CA GLY A 93 4.05 -29.84 -24.88
C GLY A 93 4.42 -30.51 -26.22
N LEU A 94 4.91 -29.74 -27.19
CA LEU A 94 5.40 -30.25 -28.47
C LEU A 94 6.72 -31.01 -28.32
N GLU A 95 7.62 -30.54 -27.46
CA GLU A 95 8.87 -31.24 -27.13
C GLU A 95 8.59 -32.57 -26.42
N ALA A 96 7.64 -32.59 -25.47
CA ALA A 96 7.19 -33.82 -24.81
C ALA A 96 6.51 -34.81 -25.79
N GLN A 97 5.83 -34.32 -26.83
CA GLN A 97 5.29 -35.18 -27.90
C GLN A 97 6.37 -35.69 -28.85
N ALA A 98 7.36 -34.85 -29.18
CA ALA A 98 8.49 -35.21 -30.04
C ALA A 98 9.43 -36.22 -29.38
N GLU A 99 9.59 -36.18 -28.06
CA GLU A 99 10.34 -37.18 -27.30
C GLU A 99 9.64 -38.54 -27.28
N LYS A 100 8.29 -38.55 -27.18
CA LYS A 100 7.48 -39.78 -27.20
C LYS A 100 7.43 -40.50 -28.56
N GLY A 101 7.72 -39.79 -29.66
CA GLY A 101 7.74 -40.35 -31.01
C GLY A 101 9.10 -40.86 -31.50
N ARG A 102 10.16 -40.73 -30.69
CA ARG A 102 11.51 -41.16 -31.07
C ARG A 102 11.67 -42.65 -30.73
N PRO A 103 11.97 -43.55 -31.71
CA PRO A 103 12.24 -44.94 -31.39
C PRO A 103 13.52 -45.03 -30.52
N PRO A 104 13.58 -45.97 -29.56
CA PRO A 104 14.77 -46.18 -28.76
C PRO A 104 15.95 -46.51 -29.67
N ARG A 105 17.12 -45.91 -29.38
CA ARG A 105 18.39 -46.27 -30.01
C ARG A 105 18.87 -47.62 -29.50
#